data_AF-A0A6A3B9G5-F1
#
_entry.id   AF-A0A6A3B9G5-F1
#
_cell.length_a   1.000
_cell.length_b   1.000
_cell.length_c   1.000
_cell.angle_alpha   90.00
_cell.angle_beta   90.00
_cell.angle_gamma   90.00
#
_symmetry.space_group_name_H-M   'P 1'
#
loop_
_entity.id
_entity.type
_entity.pdbx_description
1 polymer ?
#
loop_
_entity_poly.entity_id
_entity_poly.type
_entity_poly.pdbx_seq_one_letter_code
_entity_poly.pdbx_strand_id
1 'polypeptide(L)'
;MKALDLYTRTKRLDFFSPKIVLELLSFAERFCCEALKSACDIHLATIVSCIEDALVLIEYGLEERAYVLVASCLQVLLRGLPSSLYSPKVMRIFCGFEARERLASMGHASFFLYYFLSQVAMEEDMVSNTTVMLLKRLRECATLQWQKALALHQLGCVSLKRREYKSAQCYFEASTEAGHVYSLAGAARSMYKLGQQHSAYKLMSALISEYKAVGWIYQERSLYYTGDDKIADLNTATRLDPTLSFPYKYRAVSKAENKQTMDAILEIDKIIRFKLAPDCLELRAWFFTAIEDYGSAVRDIRALLTLEPNYKMFNEQVSEDNLIDLLNHKVQQGSQADCWLQLNDQWSSVDDIGSLALIHQMLVNDPRKSLLRFHQSLILLRLNCQKAASRCLRLAFNLSSSEHEKLIYEGWILYDTGHREEALAKAEKSILIQRSFEAFFLKAYTLTDSNLDPESSSYVIELLEEAIRCPSDGIRKGQALNNLGTIYVDSGKLDQAENCHMNALELSKLIEKARNNASAYEKRSEFCDHDMAKNDLNMAAELDPLRAYPYSYIAAVLMDDQKETEAIEEISKAIAFKPDESIGNLSSALRDCEAALCLEPDHIDTIDLYNRAQDQAINPQQI
;
A
#
# COMPACT_ATOMS: atom_id res chain seq x y z
N MET A 1 0.61 46.61 -27.34
CA MET A 1 -0.44 47.11 -28.28
C MET A 1 -0.57 46.27 -29.55
N LYS A 2 0.47 46.01 -30.35
CA LYS A 2 0.34 45.16 -31.56
C LYS A 2 -0.16 43.73 -31.26
N ALA A 3 0.37 43.09 -30.21
CA ALA A 3 -0.07 41.76 -29.79
C ALA A 3 -1.53 41.74 -29.30
N LEU A 4 -1.96 42.81 -28.62
CA LEU A 4 -3.35 42.97 -28.16
C LEU A 4 -4.32 43.12 -29.34
N ASP A 5 -3.99 43.96 -30.33
CA ASP A 5 -4.81 44.12 -31.56
C ASP A 5 -4.86 42.83 -32.39
N LEU A 6 -3.78 42.04 -32.41
CA LEU A 6 -3.78 40.76 -33.09
C LEU A 6 -4.62 39.71 -32.33
N TYR A 7 -4.54 39.67 -31.00
CA TYR A 7 -5.36 38.78 -30.17
C TYR A 7 -6.85 39.14 -30.27
N THR A 8 -7.23 40.41 -30.24
CA THR A 8 -8.64 40.81 -30.36
C THR A 8 -9.26 40.35 -31.68
N ARG A 9 -8.47 40.30 -32.77
CA ARG A 9 -8.92 39.82 -34.08
C ARG A 9 -8.92 38.30 -34.24
N THR A 10 -7.92 37.62 -33.70
CA THR A 10 -7.68 36.19 -33.98
C THR A 10 -8.09 35.26 -32.83
N LYS A 11 -8.14 35.77 -31.60
CA LYS A 11 -8.32 35.00 -30.36
C LYS A 11 -7.30 33.88 -30.17
N ARG A 12 -6.13 33.98 -30.81
CA ARG A 12 -5.05 32.99 -30.72
C ARG A 12 -3.81 33.58 -30.06
N LEU A 13 -3.15 32.78 -29.22
CA LEU A 13 -1.93 33.16 -28.52
C LEU A 13 -0.67 32.43 -29.01
N ASP A 14 -0.84 31.36 -29.79
CA ASP A 14 0.23 30.50 -30.33
C ASP A 14 1.29 31.23 -31.17
N PHE A 15 0.98 32.46 -31.63
CA PHE A 15 1.88 33.28 -32.44
C PHE A 15 2.86 34.12 -31.60
N PHE A 16 2.70 34.14 -30.28
CA PHE A 16 3.49 34.99 -29.38
C PHE A 16 4.50 34.18 -28.58
N SER A 17 5.64 34.79 -28.27
CA SER A 17 6.59 34.21 -27.33
C SER A 17 6.05 34.26 -25.90
N PRO A 18 6.47 33.35 -25.00
CA PRO A 18 5.98 33.31 -23.61
C PRO A 18 6.14 34.65 -22.88
N LYS A 19 7.22 35.39 -23.15
CA LYS A 19 7.45 36.73 -22.60
C LYS A 19 6.37 37.74 -22.99
N ILE A 20 5.93 37.71 -24.25
CA ILE A 20 4.85 38.60 -24.73
C ILE A 20 3.52 38.20 -24.09
N VAL A 21 3.27 36.90 -23.92
CA VAL A 21 2.05 36.41 -23.26
C VAL A 21 2.02 36.80 -21.77
N LEU A 22 3.16 36.79 -21.08
CA LEU A 22 3.28 37.32 -19.71
C LEU A 22 2.96 38.82 -19.62
N GLU A 23 3.45 39.62 -20.56
CA GLU A 23 3.09 41.05 -20.63
C GLU A 23 1.59 41.25 -20.90
N LEU A 24 0.98 40.40 -21.73
CA LEU A 24 -0.47 40.40 -21.98
C LEU A 24 -1.27 39.96 -20.75
N LEU A 25 -0.77 39.00 -19.97
CA LEU A 25 -1.37 38.56 -18.72
C LEU A 25 -1.39 39.71 -17.69
N SER A 26 -0.26 40.38 -17.49
CA SER A 26 -0.15 41.53 -16.59
C SER A 26 -1.04 42.70 -17.02
N PHE A 27 -1.11 42.95 -18.34
CA PHE A 27 -2.06 43.90 -18.89
C PHE A 27 -3.50 43.49 -18.60
N ALA A 28 -3.86 42.22 -18.82
CA ALA A 28 -5.22 41.74 -18.64
C ALA A 28 -5.67 41.84 -17.18
N GLU A 29 -4.80 41.54 -16.21
CA GLU A 29 -5.09 41.69 -14.79
C GLU A 29 -5.29 43.16 -14.42
N ARG A 30 -4.37 44.03 -14.84
CA ARG A 30 -4.44 45.47 -14.53
C ARG A 30 -5.69 46.16 -15.07
N PHE A 31 -6.21 45.70 -16.20
CA PHE A 31 -7.39 46.27 -16.86
C PHE A 31 -8.64 45.37 -16.76
N CYS A 32 -8.63 44.36 -15.87
CA CYS A 32 -9.76 43.44 -15.61
C CYS A 32 -10.35 42.79 -16.88
N CYS A 33 -9.49 42.37 -17.81
CA CYS A 33 -9.87 41.71 -19.06
C CYS A 33 -9.93 40.19 -18.90
N GLU A 34 -10.97 39.67 -18.24
CA GLU A 34 -11.08 38.26 -17.84
C GLU A 34 -10.87 37.25 -18.98
N ALA A 35 -11.46 37.49 -20.16
CA ALA A 35 -11.32 36.58 -21.30
C ALA A 35 -9.90 36.54 -21.89
N LEU A 36 -9.15 37.65 -21.82
CA LEU A 36 -7.74 37.67 -22.23
C LEU A 36 -6.88 37.02 -21.15
N LYS A 37 -7.16 37.31 -19.87
CA LYS A 37 -6.45 36.73 -18.72
C LYS A 37 -6.55 35.21 -18.75
N SER A 38 -7.77 34.67 -18.86
CA SER A 38 -8.02 33.23 -18.93
C SER A 38 -7.31 32.57 -20.11
N ALA A 39 -7.31 33.19 -21.29
CA ALA A 39 -6.57 32.66 -22.44
C ALA A 39 -5.05 32.66 -22.22
N CYS A 40 -4.50 33.72 -21.63
CA CYS A 40 -3.07 33.78 -21.31
C CYS A 40 -2.69 32.76 -20.24
N ASP A 41 -3.53 32.60 -19.21
CA ASP A 41 -3.37 31.62 -18.13
C ASP A 41 -3.28 30.20 -18.69
N ILE A 42 -4.26 29.78 -19.50
CA ILE A 42 -4.28 28.46 -20.14
C ILE A 42 -3.09 28.27 -21.09
N HIS A 43 -2.77 29.26 -21.91
CA HIS A 43 -1.67 29.13 -22.87
C HIS A 43 -0.30 29.03 -22.19
N LEU A 44 -0.05 29.80 -21.13
CA LEU A 44 1.17 29.66 -20.35
C LEU A 44 1.24 28.33 -19.62
N ALA A 45 0.10 27.82 -19.14
CA ALA A 45 0.03 26.52 -18.47
C ALA A 45 0.42 25.34 -19.38
N THR A 46 0.14 25.40 -20.69
CA THR A 46 0.54 24.34 -21.64
C THR A 46 2.04 24.35 -21.96
N ILE A 47 2.75 25.45 -21.69
CA ILE A 47 4.18 25.58 -21.91
C ILE A 47 4.99 24.94 -20.78
N VAL A 48 4.41 24.81 -19.58
CA VAL A 48 5.10 24.25 -18.40
C VAL A 48 5.35 22.76 -18.60
N SER A 49 6.60 22.40 -18.91
CA SER A 49 6.98 21.01 -19.23
C SER A 49 7.97 20.41 -18.24
N CYS A 50 8.87 21.22 -17.68
CA CYS A 50 9.90 20.80 -16.74
C CYS A 50 9.97 21.69 -15.49
N ILE A 51 10.80 21.29 -14.52
CA ILE A 51 10.96 21.99 -13.23
C ILE A 51 11.52 23.40 -13.47
N GLU A 52 12.40 23.58 -14.46
CA GLU A 52 12.96 24.89 -14.80
C GLU A 52 11.89 25.86 -15.29
N ASP A 53 10.99 25.41 -16.16
CA ASP A 53 9.84 26.21 -16.64
C ASP A 53 8.95 26.61 -15.46
N ALA A 54 8.62 25.64 -14.59
CA ALA A 54 7.77 25.85 -13.43
C ALA A 54 8.38 26.88 -12.46
N LEU A 55 9.69 26.79 -12.19
CA LEU A 55 10.39 27.72 -11.30
C LEU A 55 10.44 29.16 -11.84
N VAL A 56 10.44 29.33 -13.16
CA VAL A 56 10.42 30.67 -13.79
C VAL A 56 9.01 31.24 -13.80
N LEU A 57 8.00 30.44 -14.15
CA LEU A 57 6.65 30.94 -14.41
C LEU A 57 5.78 31.05 -13.16
N ILE A 58 6.04 30.28 -12.10
CA ILE A 58 5.19 30.27 -10.90
C ILE A 58 5.13 31.62 -10.19
N GLU A 59 6.24 32.37 -10.14
CA GLU A 59 6.25 33.69 -9.51
C GLU A 59 5.34 34.67 -10.24
N TYR A 60 5.39 34.68 -11.58
CA TYR A 60 4.46 35.48 -12.40
C TYR A 60 3.01 35.03 -12.24
N GLY A 61 2.77 33.71 -12.17
CA GLY A 61 1.44 33.19 -11.94
C GLY A 61 0.85 33.61 -10.58
N LEU A 62 1.67 33.63 -9.54
CA LEU A 62 1.29 34.08 -8.19
C LEU A 62 1.07 35.60 -8.13
N GLU A 63 1.90 36.40 -8.82
CA GLU A 63 1.77 37.85 -8.88
C GLU A 63 0.51 38.30 -9.64
N GLU A 64 0.28 37.73 -10.83
CA GLU A 64 -0.81 38.11 -11.74
C GLU A 64 -2.11 37.31 -11.55
N ARG A 65 -2.17 36.54 -10.46
CA ARG A 65 -3.33 35.74 -10.07
C ARG A 65 -3.83 34.78 -11.16
N ALA A 66 -2.90 34.06 -11.79
CA ALA A 66 -3.16 33.10 -12.86
C ALA A 66 -3.29 31.68 -12.27
N TYR A 67 -4.53 31.23 -12.11
CA TYR A 67 -4.86 30.02 -11.37
C TYR A 67 -4.34 28.76 -12.06
N VAL A 68 -4.55 28.64 -13.37
CA VAL A 68 -4.23 27.42 -14.15
C VAL A 68 -2.72 27.27 -14.31
N LEU A 69 -2.01 28.37 -14.54
CA LEU A 69 -0.56 28.42 -14.64
C LEU A 69 0.10 27.95 -13.34
N VAL A 70 -0.35 28.46 -12.18
CA VAL A 70 0.18 28.03 -10.88
C VAL A 70 -0.11 26.54 -10.67
N ALA A 71 -1.30 26.06 -11.01
CA ALA A 71 -1.65 24.64 -10.91
C ALA A 71 -0.72 23.75 -11.75
N SER A 72 -0.47 24.12 -13.02
CA SER A 72 0.46 23.39 -13.90
C SER A 72 1.89 23.40 -13.38
N CYS A 73 2.38 24.55 -12.87
CA CYS A 73 3.68 24.63 -12.22
C CYS A 73 3.78 23.69 -11.01
N LEU A 74 2.80 23.73 -10.10
CA LEU A 74 2.76 22.83 -8.94
C LEU A 74 2.71 21.37 -9.35
N GLN A 75 1.94 21.02 -10.38
CA GLN A 75 1.85 19.65 -10.89
C GLN A 75 3.22 19.12 -11.34
N VAL A 76 4.00 19.92 -12.07
CA VAL A 76 5.36 19.53 -12.49
C VAL A 76 6.30 19.39 -11.30
N LEU A 77 6.23 20.29 -10.32
CA LEU A 77 7.03 20.19 -9.09
C LEU A 77 6.69 18.94 -8.26
N LEU A 78 5.41 18.58 -8.17
CA LEU A 78 4.91 17.39 -7.47
C LEU A 78 5.30 16.09 -8.19
N ARG A 79 5.28 16.08 -9.54
CA ARG A 79 5.79 14.94 -10.33
C ARG A 79 7.29 14.70 -10.14
N GLY A 80 8.04 15.73 -9.77
CA GLY A 80 9.47 15.64 -9.47
C GLY A 80 9.82 15.12 -8.07
N LEU A 81 8.84 14.77 -7.24
CA LEU A 81 9.09 14.25 -5.89
C LEU A 81 9.76 12.85 -5.92
N PRO A 82 10.61 12.52 -4.93
CA PRO A 82 11.03 13.37 -3.81
C PRO A 82 12.11 14.39 -4.19
N SER A 83 12.74 14.24 -5.36
CA SER A 83 13.93 15.01 -5.76
C SER A 83 13.74 16.53 -5.73
N SER A 84 12.53 17.00 -6.03
CA SER A 84 12.18 18.42 -6.01
C SER A 84 12.24 19.05 -4.62
N LEU A 85 12.06 18.29 -3.52
CA LEU A 85 12.18 18.82 -2.14
C LEU A 85 13.61 19.18 -1.76
N TYR A 86 14.62 18.60 -2.41
CA TYR A 86 16.02 18.97 -2.18
C TYR A 86 16.40 20.30 -2.82
N SER A 87 15.55 20.85 -3.71
CA SER A 87 15.78 22.14 -4.34
C SER A 87 15.38 23.29 -3.42
N PRO A 88 16.32 24.18 -3.02
CA PRO A 88 16.00 25.33 -2.18
C PRO A 88 14.99 26.29 -2.84
N LYS A 89 14.98 26.36 -4.18
CA LYS A 89 14.04 27.18 -4.95
C LYS A 89 12.61 26.66 -4.80
N VAL A 90 12.43 25.34 -4.90
CA VAL A 90 11.13 24.68 -4.70
C VAL A 90 10.67 24.84 -3.26
N MET A 91 11.57 24.64 -2.29
CA MET A 91 11.24 24.84 -0.88
C MET A 91 10.87 26.28 -0.53
N ARG A 92 11.39 27.28 -1.24
CA ARG A 92 10.95 28.67 -1.06
C ARG A 92 9.49 28.88 -1.47
N ILE A 93 9.02 28.17 -2.50
CA ILE A 93 7.63 28.25 -2.99
C ILE A 93 6.64 27.67 -1.96
N PHE A 94 7.01 26.59 -1.28
CA PHE A 94 6.12 25.95 -0.29
C PHE A 94 6.30 26.49 1.14
N CYS A 95 7.53 26.81 1.55
CA CYS A 95 7.88 27.12 2.93
C CYS A 95 8.45 28.53 3.15
N GLY A 96 8.56 29.36 2.11
CA GLY A 96 8.96 30.77 2.25
C GLY A 96 8.03 31.56 3.19
N PHE A 97 8.48 32.71 3.68
CA PHE A 97 7.75 33.52 4.68
C PHE A 97 6.28 33.77 4.29
N GLU A 98 6.04 34.25 3.08
CA GLU A 98 4.70 34.55 2.49
C GLU A 98 4.14 33.42 1.61
N ALA A 99 4.85 32.30 1.47
CA ALA A 99 4.51 31.23 0.54
C ALA A 99 3.07 30.73 0.69
N ARG A 100 2.66 30.46 1.94
CA ARG A 100 1.32 29.98 2.25
C ARG A 100 0.26 31.00 1.85
N GLU A 101 0.45 32.27 2.18
CA GLU A 101 -0.54 33.32 1.88
C GLU A 101 -0.68 33.54 0.37
N ARG A 102 0.44 33.49 -0.36
CA ARG A 102 0.44 33.57 -1.83
C ARG A 102 -0.23 32.37 -2.50
N LEU A 103 -0.01 31.16 -1.98
CA LEU A 103 -0.70 29.97 -2.49
C LEU A 103 -2.18 29.94 -2.07
N ALA A 104 -2.51 30.41 -0.87
CA ALA A 104 -3.86 30.46 -0.34
C ALA A 104 -4.73 31.47 -1.10
N SER A 105 -4.17 32.61 -1.49
CA SER A 105 -4.89 33.60 -2.31
C SER A 105 -5.33 33.02 -3.67
N MET A 106 -4.61 32.01 -4.16
CA MET A 106 -4.90 31.26 -5.38
C MET A 106 -5.69 29.97 -5.16
N GLY A 107 -6.10 29.65 -3.93
CA GLY A 107 -6.80 28.40 -3.63
C GLY A 107 -5.93 27.14 -3.73
N HIS A 108 -4.60 27.29 -3.85
CA HIS A 108 -3.65 26.18 -3.98
C HIS A 108 -2.96 25.80 -2.67
N ALA A 109 -3.19 26.53 -1.58
CA ALA A 109 -2.75 26.12 -0.23
C ALA A 109 -3.84 25.28 0.46
N SER A 110 -3.71 23.96 0.40
CA SER A 110 -4.64 23.03 1.06
C SER A 110 -3.94 22.17 2.11
N PHE A 111 -4.71 21.67 3.07
CA PHE A 111 -4.24 20.67 4.04
C PHE A 111 -3.64 19.45 3.32
N PHE A 112 -4.32 18.95 2.29
CA PHE A 112 -3.89 17.75 1.55
C PHE A 112 -2.58 17.94 0.79
N LEU A 113 -2.32 19.13 0.23
CA LEU A 113 -1.02 19.44 -0.39
C LEU A 113 0.10 19.29 0.63
N TYR A 114 -0.01 19.97 1.77
CA TYR A 114 1.03 19.91 2.79
C TYR A 114 1.09 18.55 3.51
N TYR A 115 -0.01 17.80 3.55
CA TYR A 115 -0.04 16.44 4.10
C TYR A 115 0.79 15.52 3.20
N PHE A 116 0.53 15.55 1.89
CA PHE A 116 1.30 14.78 0.92
C PHE A 116 2.77 15.15 0.92
N LEU A 117 3.11 16.45 0.86
CA LEU A 117 4.50 16.91 0.91
C LEU A 117 5.20 16.50 2.22
N SER A 118 4.52 16.62 3.36
CA SER A 118 5.08 16.22 4.66
C SER A 118 5.30 14.72 4.74
N GLN A 119 4.39 13.91 4.18
CA GLN A 119 4.53 12.46 4.15
C GLN A 119 5.75 12.04 3.32
N VAL A 120 5.92 12.61 2.13
CA VAL A 120 7.11 12.37 1.29
C VAL A 120 8.37 12.80 2.02
N ALA A 121 8.38 13.98 2.65
CA ALA A 121 9.54 14.46 3.40
C ALA A 121 9.87 13.58 4.62
N MET A 122 8.87 13.05 5.32
CA MET A 122 9.05 12.12 6.43
C MET A 122 9.62 10.77 5.99
N GLU A 123 9.23 10.27 4.82
CA GLU A 123 9.75 9.02 4.24
C GLU A 123 11.21 9.17 3.79
N GLU A 124 11.60 10.34 3.28
CA GLU A 124 12.97 10.62 2.83
C GLU A 124 13.94 10.95 3.99
N ASP A 125 13.62 11.95 4.80
CA ASP A 125 14.42 12.36 5.95
C ASP A 125 13.54 13.00 7.04
N MET A 126 13.15 12.16 7.98
CA MET A 126 12.34 12.54 9.13
C MET A 126 13.03 13.53 10.09
N VAL A 127 14.36 13.63 10.08
CA VAL A 127 15.13 14.50 10.99
C VAL A 127 15.34 15.89 10.37
N SER A 128 15.17 16.02 9.05
CA SER A 128 15.42 17.25 8.30
C SER A 128 14.61 18.46 8.79
N ASN A 129 15.18 19.65 8.60
CA ASN A 129 14.46 20.91 8.83
C ASN A 129 13.32 21.11 7.81
N THR A 130 13.47 20.57 6.60
CA THR A 130 12.45 20.58 5.54
C THR A 130 11.16 19.93 6.02
N THR A 131 11.25 18.73 6.60
CA THR A 131 10.10 17.99 7.15
C THR A 131 9.38 18.79 8.23
N VAL A 132 10.14 19.42 9.15
CA VAL A 132 9.55 20.27 10.20
C VAL A 132 8.84 21.49 9.62
N MET A 133 9.40 22.14 8.60
CA MET A 133 8.79 23.31 7.94
C MET A 133 7.48 22.92 7.25
N LEU A 134 7.46 21.81 6.51
CA LEU A 134 6.26 21.32 5.83
C LEU A 134 5.16 20.94 6.82
N LEU A 135 5.51 20.26 7.93
CA LEU A 135 4.54 19.91 8.97
C LEU A 135 3.99 21.14 9.72
N LYS A 136 4.79 22.19 9.88
CA LYS A 136 4.29 23.47 10.40
C LYS A 136 3.27 24.10 9.45
N ARG A 137 3.54 24.07 8.14
CA ARG A 137 2.57 24.53 7.12
C ARG A 137 1.31 23.66 7.09
N LEU A 138 1.45 22.35 7.26
CA LEU A 138 0.32 21.43 7.40
C LEU A 138 -0.58 21.82 8.57
N ARG A 139 0.00 22.07 9.75
CA ARG A 139 -0.73 22.53 10.94
C ARG A 139 -1.43 23.86 10.72
N GLU A 140 -0.78 24.79 10.02
CA GLU A 140 -1.36 26.09 9.68
C GLU A 140 -2.54 25.99 8.70
N CYS A 141 -2.54 24.97 7.82
CA CYS A 141 -3.63 24.68 6.89
C CYS A 141 -4.74 23.81 7.50
N ALA A 142 -4.59 23.35 8.74
CA ALA A 142 -5.57 22.49 9.40
C ALA A 142 -6.77 23.31 9.91
N THR A 143 -7.95 23.08 9.32
CA THR A 143 -9.20 23.73 9.71
C THR A 143 -9.98 22.86 10.71
N LEU A 144 -10.04 21.55 10.45
CA LEU A 144 -10.77 20.59 11.27
C LEU A 144 -9.95 20.12 12.48
N GLN A 145 -10.65 19.69 13.54
CA GLN A 145 -10.00 19.25 14.76
C GLN A 145 -9.11 18.01 14.55
N TRP A 146 -9.56 17.03 13.77
CA TRP A 146 -8.77 15.83 13.44
C TRP A 146 -7.52 16.16 12.62
N GLN A 147 -7.60 17.17 11.73
CA GLN A 147 -6.45 17.65 10.95
C GLN A 147 -5.37 18.26 11.84
N LYS A 148 -5.80 19.06 12.84
CA LYS A 148 -4.90 19.64 13.84
C LYS A 148 -4.26 18.55 14.69
N ALA A 149 -5.05 17.58 15.13
CA ALA A 149 -4.58 16.46 15.93
C ALA A 149 -3.53 15.63 15.18
N LEU A 150 -3.76 15.34 13.89
CA LEU A 150 -2.82 14.61 13.02
C LEU A 150 -1.52 15.41 12.78
N ALA A 151 -1.61 16.69 12.45
CA ALA A 151 -0.43 17.53 12.23
C ALA A 151 0.44 17.63 13.49
N LEU A 152 -0.19 17.78 14.67
CA LEU A 152 0.50 17.77 15.96
C LEU A 152 1.14 16.40 16.26
N HIS A 153 0.44 15.30 15.98
CA HIS A 153 0.98 13.95 16.13
C HIS A 153 2.25 13.75 15.28
N GLN A 154 2.19 14.12 13.99
CA GLN A 154 3.33 14.01 13.08
C GLN A 154 4.52 14.90 13.53
N LEU A 155 4.26 16.12 14.00
CA LEU A 155 5.28 16.98 14.62
C LEU A 155 5.90 16.35 15.87
N GLY A 156 5.09 15.69 16.71
CA GLY A 156 5.55 14.93 17.87
C GLY A 156 6.46 13.77 17.46
N CYS A 157 6.08 13.00 16.44
CA CYS A 157 6.88 11.92 15.88
C CYS A 157 8.24 12.41 15.37
N VAL A 158 8.26 13.48 14.57
CA VAL A 158 9.50 14.09 14.04
C VAL A 158 10.39 14.61 15.18
N SER A 159 9.80 15.31 16.15
CA SER A 159 10.53 15.82 17.33
C SER A 159 11.14 14.69 18.16
N LEU A 160 10.42 13.58 18.33
CA LEU A 160 10.91 12.39 19.04
C LEU A 160 12.13 11.78 18.34
N LYS A 161 12.10 11.67 16.99
CA LYS A 161 13.25 11.19 16.21
C LYS A 161 14.43 12.13 16.23
N ARG A 162 14.18 13.45 16.23
CA ARG A 162 15.20 14.50 16.44
C ARG A 162 15.77 14.54 17.86
N ARG A 163 15.29 13.68 18.77
CA ARG A 163 15.66 13.63 20.20
C ARG A 163 15.27 14.90 20.99
N GLU A 164 14.30 15.65 20.47
CA GLU A 164 13.73 16.83 21.11
C GLU A 164 12.58 16.41 22.05
N TYR A 165 12.90 15.58 23.06
CA TYR A 165 11.90 14.83 23.84
C TYR A 165 10.85 15.69 24.56
N LYS A 166 11.25 16.87 25.06
CA LYS A 166 10.32 17.81 25.70
C LYS A 166 9.30 18.37 24.71
N SER A 167 9.77 18.83 23.55
CA SER A 167 8.89 19.33 22.48
C SER A 167 7.99 18.22 21.96
N ALA A 168 8.54 17.02 21.78
CA ALA A 168 7.78 15.83 21.35
C ALA A 168 6.63 15.53 22.32
N GLN A 169 6.91 15.49 23.63
CA GLN A 169 5.89 15.30 24.66
C GLN A 169 4.78 16.34 24.55
N CYS A 170 5.11 17.64 24.48
CA CYS A 170 4.10 18.70 24.37
C CYS A 170 3.25 18.57 23.10
N TYR A 171 3.84 18.19 21.96
CA TYR A 171 3.07 17.98 20.72
C TYR A 171 2.13 16.78 20.82
N PHE A 172 2.56 15.70 21.46
CA PHE A 172 1.72 14.53 21.67
C PHE A 172 0.57 14.82 22.64
N GLU A 173 0.83 15.51 23.74
CA GLU A 173 -0.21 15.95 24.70
C GLU A 173 -1.24 16.86 24.01
N ALA A 174 -0.80 17.87 23.26
CA ALA A 174 -1.69 18.75 22.50
C ALA A 174 -2.47 17.99 21.40
N SER A 175 -1.89 16.96 20.80
CA SER A 175 -2.57 16.09 19.83
C SER A 175 -3.67 15.25 20.50
N THR A 176 -3.40 14.76 21.72
CA THR A 176 -4.39 14.04 22.53
C THR A 176 -5.53 14.95 22.97
N GLU A 177 -5.25 16.17 23.41
CA GLU A 177 -6.27 17.18 23.72
C GLU A 177 -7.15 17.50 22.50
N ALA A 178 -6.56 17.45 21.29
CA ALA A 178 -7.29 17.59 20.04
C ALA A 178 -8.07 16.32 19.62
N GLY A 179 -8.07 15.24 20.42
CA GLY A 179 -8.87 14.03 20.20
C GLY A 179 -8.10 12.82 19.65
N HIS A 180 -6.78 12.91 19.44
CA HIS A 180 -5.98 11.78 18.96
C HIS A 180 -5.37 10.99 20.12
N VAL A 181 -6.16 10.08 20.69
CA VAL A 181 -5.80 9.28 21.88
C VAL A 181 -4.49 8.50 21.70
N TYR A 182 -4.23 7.96 20.50
CA TYR A 182 -3.00 7.22 20.20
C TYR A 182 -1.71 8.04 20.44
N SER A 183 -1.78 9.37 20.39
CA SER A 183 -0.64 10.24 20.72
C SER A 183 -0.11 10.05 22.14
N LEU A 184 -0.91 9.52 23.08
CA LEU A 184 -0.44 9.17 24.42
C LEU A 184 0.70 8.16 24.41
N ALA A 185 0.76 7.25 23.43
CA ALA A 185 1.90 6.36 23.25
C ALA A 185 3.18 7.15 22.94
N GLY A 186 3.08 8.17 22.09
CA GLY A 186 4.19 9.09 21.80
C GLY A 186 4.63 9.89 23.03
N ALA A 187 3.67 10.33 23.85
CA ALA A 187 3.95 11.01 25.12
C ALA A 187 4.69 10.06 26.09
N ALA A 188 4.22 8.82 26.26
CA ALA A 188 4.87 7.79 27.08
C ALA A 188 6.30 7.48 26.62
N ARG A 189 6.52 7.31 25.31
CA ARG A 189 7.85 7.13 24.73
C ARG A 189 8.77 8.31 25.04
N SER A 190 8.24 9.54 24.96
CA SER A 190 8.99 10.77 25.27
C SER A 190 9.35 10.86 26.76
N MET A 191 8.40 10.57 27.66
CA MET A 191 8.62 10.49 29.11
C MET A 191 9.69 9.44 29.46
N TYR A 192 9.63 8.26 28.85
CA TYR A 192 10.63 7.21 29.05
C TYR A 192 12.03 7.66 28.64
N LYS A 193 12.17 8.34 27.48
CA LYS A 193 13.46 8.92 27.05
C LYS A 193 13.97 10.04 27.95
N LEU A 194 13.08 10.71 28.69
CA LEU A 194 13.41 11.67 29.76
C LEU A 194 13.76 11.01 31.10
N GLY A 195 13.78 9.67 31.18
CA GLY A 195 14.04 8.90 32.41
C GLY A 195 12.82 8.72 33.31
N GLN A 196 11.63 9.12 32.88
CA GLN A 196 10.38 9.03 33.64
C GLN A 196 9.64 7.71 33.39
N GLN A 197 10.33 6.59 33.57
CA GLN A 197 9.81 5.25 33.24
C GLN A 197 8.51 4.91 34.00
N HIS A 198 8.43 5.26 35.29
CA HIS A 198 7.24 5.00 36.09
C HIS A 198 6.01 5.80 35.62
N SER A 199 6.21 7.04 35.19
CA SER A 199 5.14 7.88 34.63
C SER A 199 4.64 7.32 33.30
N ALA A 200 5.55 6.87 32.42
CA ALA A 200 5.19 6.24 31.15
C ALA A 200 4.36 4.95 31.37
N TYR A 201 4.78 4.09 32.29
CA TYR A 201 4.04 2.87 32.65
C TYR A 201 2.64 3.18 33.21
N LYS A 202 2.54 4.17 34.11
CA LYS A 202 1.26 4.61 34.67
C LYS A 202 0.32 5.14 33.58
N LEU A 203 0.84 5.93 32.65
CA LEU A 203 0.06 6.50 31.55
C LEU A 203 -0.55 5.40 30.67
N MET A 204 0.24 4.40 30.27
CA MET A 204 -0.28 3.28 29.48
C MET A 204 -1.23 2.38 30.28
N SER A 205 -1.00 2.22 31.58
CA SER A 205 -1.91 1.45 32.44
C SER A 205 -3.27 2.13 32.59
N ALA A 206 -3.29 3.45 32.74
CA ALA A 206 -4.53 4.24 32.75
C ALA A 206 -5.29 4.10 31.43
N LEU A 207 -4.57 4.13 30.30
CA LEU A 207 -5.17 3.95 28.97
C LEU A 207 -5.87 2.59 28.82
N ILE A 208 -5.30 1.51 29.36
CA ILE A 208 -5.92 0.17 29.35
C ILE A 208 -7.20 0.14 30.20
N SER A 209 -7.27 0.91 31.29
CA SER A 209 -8.46 0.97 32.14
C SER A 209 -9.57 1.87 31.58
N GLU A 210 -9.21 2.92 30.85
CA GLU A 210 -10.16 3.92 30.33
C GLU A 210 -10.78 3.49 28.99
N TYR A 211 -10.05 2.73 28.18
CA TYR A 211 -10.47 2.32 26.84
C TYR A 211 -10.53 0.80 26.69
N LYS A 212 -11.21 0.32 25.65
CA LYS A 212 -11.20 -1.10 25.28
C LYS A 212 -9.75 -1.55 25.09
N ALA A 213 -9.37 -2.61 25.76
CA ALA A 213 -8.00 -3.11 25.74
C ALA A 213 -7.66 -3.70 24.35
N VAL A 214 -6.70 -3.10 23.66
CA VAL A 214 -6.21 -3.53 22.33
C VAL A 214 -4.75 -3.97 22.45
N GLY A 215 -4.31 -4.92 21.62
CA GLY A 215 -2.99 -5.54 21.70
C GLY A 215 -1.82 -4.55 21.68
N TRP A 216 -1.91 -3.48 20.88
CA TRP A 216 -0.85 -2.48 20.78
C TRP A 216 -0.59 -1.74 22.09
N ILE A 217 -1.59 -1.59 22.97
CA ILE A 217 -1.44 -0.88 24.26
C ILE A 217 -0.57 -1.71 25.20
N TYR A 218 -0.80 -3.03 25.27
CA TYR A 218 0.04 -3.95 26.03
C TYR A 218 1.46 -4.01 25.46
N GLN A 219 1.59 -4.03 24.13
CA GLN A 219 2.89 -3.95 23.48
C GLN A 219 3.64 -2.69 23.91
N GLU A 220 2.98 -1.53 23.91
CA GLU A 220 3.60 -0.28 24.35
C GLU A 220 3.96 -0.29 25.82
N ARG A 221 3.04 -0.72 26.69
CA ARG A 221 3.29 -0.80 28.12
C ARG A 221 4.51 -1.67 28.45
N SER A 222 4.69 -2.78 27.72
CA SER A 222 5.82 -3.70 27.84
C SER A 222 7.20 -3.03 27.61
N LEU A 223 7.26 -1.86 26.98
CA LEU A 223 8.49 -1.11 26.75
C LEU A 223 9.00 -0.43 28.04
N TYR A 224 8.14 -0.23 29.03
CA TYR A 224 8.43 0.60 30.21
C TYR A 224 8.77 -0.21 31.47
N TYR A 225 9.00 -1.52 31.37
CA TYR A 225 9.43 -2.36 32.49
C TYR A 225 10.07 -3.67 31.99
N THR A 226 10.63 -4.45 32.91
CA THR A 226 11.43 -5.65 32.63
C THR A 226 10.95 -6.84 33.47
N GLY A 227 11.23 -8.07 33.02
CA GLY A 227 10.93 -9.30 33.77
C GLY A 227 9.73 -10.07 33.22
N ASP A 228 9.20 -11.00 34.02
CA ASP A 228 8.12 -11.93 33.63
C ASP A 228 6.83 -11.23 33.26
N ASP A 229 6.51 -10.14 33.96
CA ASP A 229 5.36 -9.29 33.65
C ASP A 229 5.42 -8.78 32.20
N LYS A 230 6.62 -8.60 31.61
CA LYS A 230 6.78 -8.09 30.24
C LYS A 230 6.33 -9.15 29.25
N ILE A 231 6.70 -10.40 29.49
CA ILE A 231 6.27 -11.53 28.67
C ILE A 231 4.75 -11.71 28.78
N ALA A 232 4.16 -11.48 29.96
CA ALA A 232 2.71 -11.51 30.14
C ALA A 232 1.99 -10.45 29.28
N ASP A 233 2.50 -9.21 29.24
CA ASP A 233 1.96 -8.17 28.35
C ASP A 233 2.14 -8.51 26.89
N LEU A 234 3.31 -9.03 26.48
CA LEU A 234 3.55 -9.43 25.10
C LEU A 234 2.67 -10.60 24.66
N ASN A 235 2.41 -11.56 25.55
CA ASN A 235 1.49 -12.66 25.29
C ASN A 235 0.05 -12.13 25.12
N THR A 236 -0.35 -11.21 25.99
CA THR A 236 -1.66 -10.53 25.90
C THR A 236 -1.77 -9.72 24.61
N ALA A 237 -0.71 -9.03 24.21
CA ALA A 237 -0.63 -8.28 22.96
C ALA A 237 -0.88 -9.20 21.76
N THR A 238 -0.17 -10.33 21.66
CA THR A 238 -0.35 -11.27 20.54
C THR A 238 -1.69 -12.00 20.55
N ARG A 239 -2.30 -12.19 21.73
CA ARG A 239 -3.64 -12.79 21.81
C ARG A 239 -4.71 -11.84 21.30
N LEU A 240 -4.54 -10.54 21.53
CA LEU A 240 -5.48 -9.51 21.08
C LEU A 240 -5.21 -9.09 19.63
N ASP A 241 -3.95 -9.13 19.18
CA ASP A 241 -3.53 -8.76 17.84
C ASP A 241 -2.27 -9.56 17.44
N PRO A 242 -2.43 -10.65 16.67
CA PRO A 242 -1.32 -11.47 16.16
C PRO A 242 -0.46 -10.77 15.09
N THR A 243 -0.89 -9.62 14.55
CA THR A 243 -0.17 -8.91 13.48
C THR A 243 0.99 -8.05 13.99
N LEU A 244 1.05 -7.87 15.32
CA LEU A 244 2.07 -7.10 16.00
C LEU A 244 3.43 -7.79 15.94
N SER A 245 4.40 -7.21 15.23
CA SER A 245 5.71 -7.85 15.06
C SER A 245 6.60 -7.81 16.30
N PHE A 246 6.51 -6.76 17.12
CA PHE A 246 7.42 -6.57 18.25
C PHE A 246 7.37 -7.70 19.29
N PRO A 247 6.21 -8.20 19.74
CA PRO A 247 6.13 -9.34 20.64
C PRO A 247 6.87 -10.58 20.17
N TYR A 248 6.68 -10.98 18.90
CA TYR A 248 7.35 -12.16 18.33
C TYR A 248 8.87 -11.94 18.26
N LYS A 249 9.31 -10.78 17.77
CA LYS A 249 10.74 -10.44 17.72
C LYS A 249 11.40 -10.47 19.10
N TYR A 250 10.74 -9.89 20.11
CA TYR A 250 11.26 -9.89 21.47
C TYR A 250 11.37 -11.30 22.04
N ARG A 251 10.31 -12.12 21.91
CA ARG A 251 10.33 -13.53 22.37
C ARG A 251 11.38 -14.35 21.60
N ALA A 252 11.54 -14.13 20.30
CA ALA A 252 12.53 -14.82 19.49
C ALA A 252 13.96 -14.50 19.92
N VAL A 253 14.29 -13.21 20.10
CA VAL A 253 15.61 -12.79 20.61
C VAL A 253 15.86 -13.36 22.00
N SER A 254 14.88 -13.29 22.90
CA SER A 254 14.97 -13.87 24.24
C SER A 254 15.23 -15.39 24.21
N LYS A 255 14.59 -16.15 23.31
CA LYS A 255 14.85 -17.58 23.10
C LYS A 255 16.26 -17.84 22.53
N ALA A 256 16.70 -17.03 21.57
CA ALA A 256 18.04 -17.15 20.98
C ALA A 256 19.14 -16.87 22.02
N GLU A 257 18.96 -15.87 22.89
CA GLU A 257 19.85 -15.60 24.03
C GLU A 257 19.94 -16.80 24.98
N ASN A 258 18.84 -17.54 25.13
CA ASN A 258 18.76 -18.79 25.89
C ASN A 258 19.25 -20.03 25.11
N LYS A 259 19.95 -19.85 23.98
CA LYS A 259 20.47 -20.92 23.10
C LYS A 259 19.40 -21.81 22.45
N GLN A 260 18.15 -21.36 22.43
CA GLN A 260 17.03 -22.04 21.78
C GLN A 260 16.79 -21.45 20.38
N THR A 261 17.80 -21.50 19.50
CA THR A 261 17.77 -20.83 18.19
C THR A 261 16.68 -21.37 17.27
N MET A 262 16.41 -22.68 17.30
CA MET A 262 15.29 -23.26 16.52
C MET A 262 13.93 -22.75 16.99
N ASP A 263 13.72 -22.63 18.31
CA ASP A 263 12.47 -22.08 18.86
C ASP A 263 12.32 -20.58 18.57
N ALA A 264 13.43 -19.88 18.37
CA ALA A 264 13.44 -18.49 17.92
C ALA A 264 13.02 -18.36 16.45
N ILE A 265 13.51 -19.25 15.57
CA ILE A 265 13.09 -19.32 14.16
C ILE A 265 11.58 -19.60 14.09
N LEU A 266 11.10 -20.62 14.82
CA LEU A 266 9.67 -20.95 14.89
C LEU A 266 8.82 -19.79 15.44
N GLU A 267 9.38 -18.96 16.31
CA GLU A 267 8.69 -17.78 16.83
C GLU A 267 8.54 -16.69 15.77
N ILE A 268 9.56 -16.49 14.93
CA ILE A 268 9.50 -15.55 13.81
C ILE A 268 8.61 -16.08 12.68
N ASP A 269 8.61 -17.39 12.44
CA ASP A 269 7.71 -18.01 11.44
C ASP A 269 6.24 -17.76 11.75
N LYS A 270 5.87 -17.61 13.03
CA LYS A 270 4.51 -17.21 13.42
C LYS A 270 4.14 -15.84 12.87
N ILE A 271 5.01 -14.82 13.01
CA ILE A 271 4.69 -13.47 12.52
C ILE A 271 4.76 -13.38 11.01
N ILE A 272 5.67 -14.10 10.35
CA ILE A 272 5.81 -14.07 8.89
C ILE A 272 4.55 -14.57 8.18
N ARG A 273 3.79 -15.47 8.80
CA ARG A 273 2.47 -15.90 8.30
C ARG A 273 1.48 -14.75 8.23
N PHE A 274 1.53 -13.83 9.19
CA PHE A 274 0.62 -12.68 9.24
C PHE A 274 1.13 -11.49 8.42
N LYS A 275 2.43 -11.20 8.54
CA LYS A 275 3.04 -10.01 7.96
C LYS A 275 4.50 -10.27 7.64
N LEU A 276 4.82 -10.19 6.35
CA LEU A 276 6.20 -10.20 5.91
C LEU A 276 6.80 -8.80 6.14
N ALA A 277 7.70 -8.71 7.12
CA ALA A 277 8.39 -7.47 7.46
C ALA A 277 9.92 -7.64 7.31
N PRO A 278 10.65 -6.62 6.82
CA PRO A 278 12.09 -6.69 6.60
C PRO A 278 12.88 -7.06 7.86
N ASP A 279 12.51 -6.47 9.00
CA ASP A 279 13.13 -6.73 10.30
C ASP A 279 12.91 -8.16 10.82
N CYS A 280 11.77 -8.78 10.49
CA CYS A 280 11.52 -10.19 10.78
C CYS A 280 12.40 -11.11 9.90
N LEU A 281 12.55 -10.80 8.61
CA LEU A 281 13.43 -11.56 7.71
C LEU A 281 14.90 -11.44 8.09
N GLU A 282 15.36 -10.24 8.48
CA GLU A 282 16.71 -10.02 8.99
C GLU A 282 16.99 -10.90 10.22
N LEU A 283 16.10 -10.89 11.21
CA LEU A 283 16.23 -11.71 12.42
C LEU A 283 16.24 -13.22 12.10
N ARG A 284 15.35 -13.67 11.20
CA ARG A 284 15.30 -15.09 10.81
C ARG A 284 16.55 -15.52 10.06
N ALA A 285 17.06 -14.69 9.15
CA ALA A 285 18.33 -14.93 8.46
C ALA A 285 19.51 -15.03 9.42
N TRP A 286 19.52 -14.20 10.48
CA TRP A 286 20.54 -14.26 11.52
C TRP A 286 20.48 -15.57 12.31
N PHE A 287 19.28 -15.99 12.72
CA PHE A 287 19.11 -17.28 13.40
C PHE A 287 19.51 -18.46 12.51
N PHE A 288 19.20 -18.42 11.21
CA PHE A 288 19.66 -19.42 10.24
C PHE A 288 21.19 -19.45 10.12
N THR A 289 21.82 -18.28 10.09
CA THR A 289 23.29 -18.17 10.09
C THR A 289 23.90 -18.77 11.36
N ALA A 290 23.25 -18.58 12.51
CA ALA A 290 23.70 -19.12 13.80
C ALA A 290 23.59 -20.65 13.90
N ILE A 291 22.69 -21.30 13.13
CA ILE A 291 22.60 -22.77 13.02
C ILE A 291 23.33 -23.33 11.80
N GLU A 292 24.11 -22.50 11.09
CA GLU A 292 24.85 -22.84 9.87
C GLU A 292 23.98 -23.24 8.67
N ASP A 293 22.70 -22.88 8.66
CA ASP A 293 21.82 -22.99 7.48
C ASP A 293 21.95 -21.74 6.60
N TYR A 294 23.07 -21.66 5.88
CA TYR A 294 23.37 -20.52 5.02
C TYR A 294 22.42 -20.42 3.81
N GLY A 295 21.82 -21.53 3.36
CA GLY A 295 20.87 -21.54 2.26
C GLY A 295 19.59 -20.78 2.60
N SER A 296 19.01 -21.08 3.76
CA SER A 296 17.83 -20.37 4.27
C SER A 296 18.12 -18.91 4.62
N ALA A 297 19.32 -18.62 5.15
CA ALA A 297 19.75 -17.24 5.41
C ALA A 297 19.81 -16.40 4.13
N VAL A 298 20.46 -16.91 3.07
CA VAL A 298 20.55 -16.21 1.77
C VAL A 298 19.16 -16.02 1.14
N ARG A 299 18.27 -17.01 1.27
CA ARG A 299 16.87 -16.90 0.81
C ARG A 299 16.17 -15.72 1.47
N ASP A 300 16.23 -15.60 2.78
CA ASP A 300 15.59 -14.52 3.53
C ASP A 300 16.20 -13.14 3.23
N ILE A 301 17.53 -13.04 3.10
CA ILE A 301 18.21 -11.78 2.74
C ILE A 301 17.77 -11.32 1.35
N ARG A 302 17.71 -12.21 0.37
CA ARG A 302 17.25 -11.87 -0.99
C ARG A 302 15.80 -11.44 -1.01
N ALA A 303 14.92 -12.14 -0.28
CA ALA A 303 13.52 -11.74 -0.14
C ALA A 303 13.40 -10.37 0.53
N LEU A 304 14.19 -10.07 1.55
CA LEU A 304 14.25 -8.77 2.19
C LEU A 304 14.63 -7.67 1.18
N LEU A 305 15.63 -7.90 0.32
CA LEU A 305 16.02 -6.95 -0.73
C LEU A 305 14.93 -6.74 -1.80
N THR A 306 14.04 -7.71 -2.01
CA THR A 306 12.86 -7.48 -2.87
C THR A 306 11.86 -6.50 -2.23
N LEU A 307 11.71 -6.55 -0.90
CA LEU A 307 10.86 -5.63 -0.15
C LEU A 307 11.48 -4.24 -0.07
N GLU A 308 12.77 -4.17 0.25
CA GLU A 308 13.51 -2.93 0.43
C GLU A 308 14.90 -3.03 -0.23
N PRO A 309 15.05 -2.60 -1.50
CA PRO A 309 16.31 -2.70 -2.24
C PRO A 309 17.46 -1.90 -1.63
N ASN A 310 17.13 -0.86 -0.87
CA ASN A 310 18.08 -0.02 -0.15
C ASN A 310 18.02 -0.27 1.36
N TYR A 311 17.55 -1.46 1.78
CA TYR A 311 17.65 -1.84 3.19
C TYR A 311 19.12 -1.73 3.61
N LYS A 312 19.36 -1.29 4.84
CA LYS A 312 20.71 -1.25 5.42
C LYS A 312 20.70 -2.03 6.72
N MET A 313 21.34 -3.20 6.72
CA MET A 313 21.50 -3.99 7.94
C MET A 313 22.39 -3.27 8.96
N PHE A 314 22.10 -3.47 10.25
CA PHE A 314 22.93 -2.99 11.37
C PHE A 314 23.20 -1.47 11.42
N ASN A 315 22.21 -0.62 11.16
CA ASN A 315 22.39 0.84 11.20
C ASN A 315 23.59 1.29 10.33
N GLU A 316 23.61 0.88 9.06
CA GLU A 316 24.57 1.30 8.02
C GLU A 316 25.96 0.61 8.02
N GLN A 317 26.16 -0.49 8.76
CA GLN A 317 27.51 -1.08 8.92
C GLN A 317 27.90 -2.15 7.90
N VAL A 318 26.94 -2.82 7.24
CA VAL A 318 27.23 -3.92 6.31
C VAL A 318 26.36 -3.77 5.07
N SER A 319 26.99 -3.77 3.88
CA SER A 319 26.22 -3.85 2.62
C SER A 319 25.78 -5.29 2.36
N GLU A 320 24.55 -5.43 1.93
CA GLU A 320 23.84 -6.71 1.77
C GLU A 320 24.45 -7.56 0.66
N ASP A 321 24.93 -6.92 -0.41
CA ASP A 321 25.66 -7.59 -1.48
C ASP A 321 26.93 -8.27 -0.95
N ASN A 322 27.65 -7.62 -0.02
CA ASN A 322 28.83 -8.22 0.60
C ASN A 322 28.46 -9.42 1.49
N LEU A 323 27.31 -9.36 2.18
CA LEU A 323 26.83 -10.46 3.02
C LEU A 323 26.36 -11.65 2.16
N ILE A 324 25.64 -11.38 1.07
CA ILE A 324 25.25 -12.41 0.10
C ILE A 324 26.50 -13.06 -0.50
N ASP A 325 27.52 -12.28 -0.87
CA ASP A 325 28.78 -12.81 -1.41
C ASP A 325 29.54 -13.67 -0.39
N LEU A 326 29.62 -13.23 0.87
CA LEU A 326 30.20 -13.98 1.97
C LEU A 326 29.51 -15.33 2.18
N LEU A 327 28.17 -15.33 2.18
CA LEU A 327 27.36 -16.53 2.39
C LEU A 327 27.34 -17.43 1.14
N ASN A 328 27.42 -16.86 -0.06
CA ASN A 328 27.49 -17.60 -1.32
C ASN A 328 28.72 -18.51 -1.40
N HIS A 329 29.84 -18.17 -0.75
CA HIS A 329 30.99 -19.08 -0.66
C HIS A 329 30.69 -20.40 0.07
N LYS A 330 29.59 -20.46 0.83
CA LYS A 330 29.13 -21.63 1.59
C LYS A 330 27.93 -22.33 0.96
N VAL A 331 27.38 -21.80 -0.14
CA VAL A 331 26.16 -22.29 -0.80
C VAL A 331 26.47 -22.62 -2.26
N GLN A 332 26.04 -23.81 -2.75
CA GLN A 332 26.17 -24.12 -4.18
C GLN A 332 25.27 -23.19 -5.01
N GLN A 333 25.88 -22.42 -5.92
CA GLN A 333 25.11 -21.63 -6.87
C GLN A 333 24.66 -22.50 -8.05
N GLY A 334 23.34 -22.58 -8.25
CA GLY A 334 22.76 -23.14 -9.46
C GLY A 334 22.99 -22.23 -10.66
N SER A 335 23.04 -22.81 -11.86
CA SER A 335 23.06 -22.08 -13.11
C SER A 335 21.77 -21.28 -13.32
N GLN A 336 21.76 -20.35 -14.28
CA GLN A 336 20.52 -19.62 -14.63
C GLN A 336 19.38 -20.57 -15.02
N ALA A 337 19.70 -21.70 -15.67
CA ALA A 337 18.72 -22.73 -16.00
C ALA A 337 18.18 -23.43 -14.75
N ASP A 338 19.04 -23.69 -13.76
CA ASP A 338 18.63 -24.25 -12.47
C ASP A 338 17.74 -23.27 -11.70
N CYS A 339 18.01 -21.95 -11.75
CA CYS A 339 17.14 -20.93 -11.16
C CYS A 339 15.75 -20.92 -11.82
N TRP A 340 15.66 -21.07 -13.14
CA TRP A 340 14.36 -21.16 -13.83
C TRP A 340 13.61 -22.44 -13.49
N LEU A 341 14.30 -23.58 -13.40
CA LEU A 341 13.71 -24.85 -12.98
C LEU A 341 13.23 -24.79 -11.53
N GLN A 342 14.07 -24.29 -10.62
CA GLN A 342 13.72 -24.08 -9.22
C GLN A 342 12.62 -23.04 -9.04
N LEU A 343 12.58 -21.99 -9.87
CA LEU A 343 11.51 -21.01 -9.82
C LEU A 343 10.19 -21.64 -10.24
N ASN A 344 10.18 -22.44 -11.31
CA ASN A 344 8.97 -23.17 -11.72
C ASN A 344 8.53 -24.17 -10.64
N ASP A 345 9.47 -24.90 -10.03
CA ASP A 345 9.19 -25.82 -8.93
C ASP A 345 8.70 -25.09 -7.67
N GLN A 346 9.30 -23.95 -7.29
CA GLN A 346 8.93 -23.18 -6.09
C GLN A 346 7.64 -22.39 -6.26
N TRP A 347 7.39 -21.90 -7.47
CA TRP A 347 6.10 -21.34 -7.84
C TRP A 347 5.05 -22.43 -7.66
N SER A 348 5.29 -23.64 -8.18
CA SER A 348 4.42 -24.82 -8.02
C SER A 348 4.21 -25.25 -6.56
N SER A 349 5.21 -25.04 -5.70
CA SER A 349 5.18 -25.39 -4.28
C SER A 349 4.74 -24.26 -3.35
N VAL A 350 4.22 -23.15 -3.89
CA VAL A 350 3.70 -22.01 -3.12
C VAL A 350 4.70 -21.52 -2.05
N ASP A 351 6.00 -21.49 -2.34
CA ASP A 351 6.99 -20.82 -1.49
C ASP A 351 7.20 -19.40 -2.01
N ASP A 352 6.35 -18.48 -1.56
CA ASP A 352 6.39 -17.08 -2.03
C ASP A 352 7.71 -16.39 -1.64
N ILE A 353 8.29 -16.70 -0.47
CA ILE A 353 9.57 -16.12 -0.02
C ILE A 353 10.74 -16.70 -0.83
N GLY A 354 10.75 -18.01 -1.08
CA GLY A 354 11.71 -18.65 -1.97
C GLY A 354 11.64 -18.11 -3.40
N SER A 355 10.42 -17.97 -3.93
CA SER A 355 10.17 -17.43 -5.26
C SER A 355 10.68 -15.99 -5.40
N LEU A 356 10.45 -15.14 -4.38
CA LEU A 356 11.03 -13.80 -4.33
C LEU A 356 12.56 -13.83 -4.34
N ALA A 357 13.18 -14.72 -3.55
CA ALA A 357 14.62 -14.86 -3.49
C ALA A 357 15.24 -15.30 -4.82
N LEU A 358 14.58 -16.21 -5.55
CA LEU A 358 15.00 -16.64 -6.88
C LEU A 358 14.84 -15.53 -7.92
N ILE A 359 13.70 -14.84 -7.93
CA ILE A 359 13.48 -13.69 -8.82
C ILE A 359 14.53 -12.60 -8.56
N HIS A 360 14.86 -12.33 -7.30
CA HIS A 360 15.94 -11.42 -6.95
C HIS A 360 17.27 -11.88 -7.56
N GLN A 361 17.66 -13.14 -7.38
CA GLN A 361 18.90 -13.69 -7.96
C GLN A 361 18.92 -13.58 -9.49
N MET A 362 17.78 -13.80 -10.15
CA MET A 362 17.69 -13.67 -11.61
C MET A 362 17.79 -12.22 -12.08
N LEU A 363 17.22 -11.28 -11.34
CA LEU A 363 17.27 -9.85 -11.62
C LEU A 363 18.67 -9.23 -11.39
N VAL A 364 19.49 -9.82 -10.51
CA VAL A 364 20.90 -9.45 -10.38
C VAL A 364 21.65 -9.71 -11.70
N ASN A 365 21.34 -10.82 -12.36
CA ASN A 365 21.98 -11.19 -13.63
C ASN A 365 21.37 -10.45 -14.83
N ASP A 366 20.05 -10.21 -14.82
CA ASP A 366 19.37 -9.46 -15.88
C ASP A 366 18.36 -8.45 -15.30
N PRO A 367 18.82 -7.23 -14.95
CA PRO A 367 18.00 -6.24 -14.26
C PRO A 367 16.95 -5.58 -15.16
N ARG A 368 17.02 -5.78 -16.49
CA ARG A 368 16.11 -5.15 -17.46
C ARG A 368 14.91 -6.02 -17.81
N LYS A 369 14.81 -7.25 -17.30
CA LYS A 369 13.64 -8.12 -17.55
C LYS A 369 12.39 -7.59 -16.85
N SER A 370 11.55 -6.91 -17.64
CA SER A 370 10.22 -6.42 -17.25
C SER A 370 9.33 -7.53 -16.67
N LEU A 371 9.27 -8.68 -17.34
CA LEU A 371 8.45 -9.81 -16.94
C LEU A 371 8.77 -10.33 -15.52
N LEU A 372 10.04 -10.40 -15.15
CA LEU A 372 10.44 -10.83 -13.80
C LEU A 372 9.99 -9.82 -12.73
N ARG A 373 10.02 -8.52 -13.03
CA ARG A 373 9.50 -7.47 -12.13
C ARG A 373 7.98 -7.52 -12.00
N PHE A 374 7.28 -7.84 -13.08
CA PHE A 374 5.83 -8.10 -13.04
C PHE A 374 5.50 -9.33 -12.20
N HIS A 375 6.27 -10.41 -12.36
CA HIS A 375 6.11 -11.62 -11.55
C HIS A 375 6.37 -11.34 -10.06
N GLN A 376 7.40 -10.55 -9.77
CA GLN A 376 7.70 -10.07 -8.43
C GLN A 376 6.53 -9.28 -7.82
N SER A 377 5.88 -8.39 -8.59
CA SER A 377 4.73 -7.64 -8.08
C SER A 377 3.55 -8.54 -7.72
N LEU A 378 3.27 -9.58 -8.52
CA LEU A 378 2.17 -10.51 -8.23
C LEU A 378 2.41 -11.29 -6.92
N ILE A 379 3.63 -11.76 -6.68
CA ILE A 379 3.98 -12.47 -5.43
C ILE A 379 3.92 -11.51 -4.24
N LEU A 380 4.40 -10.28 -4.40
CA LEU A 380 4.31 -9.26 -3.35
C LEU A 380 2.87 -8.88 -3.01
N LEU A 381 1.95 -8.86 -3.99
CA LEU A 381 0.51 -8.67 -3.71
C LEU A 381 -0.04 -9.83 -2.87
N ARG A 382 0.30 -11.08 -3.21
CA ARG A 382 -0.10 -12.27 -2.44
C ARG A 382 0.41 -12.24 -0.99
N LEU A 383 1.61 -11.68 -0.77
CA LEU A 383 2.21 -11.48 0.54
C LEU A 383 1.72 -10.21 1.26
N ASN A 384 0.67 -9.57 0.75
CA ASN A 384 0.10 -8.32 1.28
C ASN A 384 1.12 -7.16 1.37
N CYS A 385 2.13 -7.16 0.49
CA CYS A 385 3.18 -6.16 0.41
C CYS A 385 2.90 -5.13 -0.69
N GLN A 386 1.75 -4.46 -0.61
CA GLN A 386 1.21 -3.58 -1.67
C GLN A 386 2.21 -2.51 -2.14
N LYS A 387 2.87 -1.79 -1.22
CA LYS A 387 3.85 -0.75 -1.59
C LYS A 387 4.99 -1.30 -2.44
N ALA A 388 5.56 -2.44 -2.04
CA ALA A 388 6.64 -3.09 -2.78
C ALA A 388 6.12 -3.61 -4.13
N ALA A 389 4.91 -4.16 -4.17
CA ALA A 389 4.28 -4.63 -5.40
C ALA A 389 4.08 -3.51 -6.42
N SER A 390 3.49 -2.38 -6.02
CA SER A 390 3.29 -1.22 -6.91
C SER A 390 4.61 -0.65 -7.44
N ARG A 391 5.67 -0.64 -6.62
CA ARG A 391 7.01 -0.25 -7.06
C ARG A 391 7.55 -1.21 -8.13
N CYS A 392 7.43 -2.52 -7.91
CA CYS A 392 7.86 -3.53 -8.87
C CYS A 392 7.09 -3.46 -10.18
N LEU A 393 5.76 -3.27 -10.12
CA LEU A 393 4.90 -3.12 -11.30
C LEU A 393 5.27 -1.86 -12.11
N ARG A 394 5.50 -0.73 -11.43
CA ARG A 394 5.97 0.50 -12.08
C ARG A 394 7.35 0.33 -12.73
N LEU A 395 8.25 -0.41 -12.09
CA LEU A 395 9.55 -0.74 -12.68
C LEU A 395 9.40 -1.66 -13.90
N ALA A 396 8.48 -2.62 -13.87
CA ALA A 396 8.15 -3.46 -15.01
C ALA A 396 7.66 -2.62 -16.20
N PHE A 397 6.77 -1.65 -15.95
CA PHE A 397 6.32 -0.67 -16.95
C PHE A 397 7.47 0.13 -17.56
N ASN A 398 8.32 0.73 -16.72
CA ASN A 398 9.43 1.58 -17.18
C ASN A 398 10.51 0.81 -17.96
N LEU A 399 10.74 -0.46 -17.61
CA LEU A 399 11.75 -1.31 -18.24
C LEU A 399 11.23 -2.07 -19.46
N SER A 400 9.92 -2.08 -19.67
CA SER A 400 9.32 -2.80 -20.79
C SER A 400 9.79 -2.25 -22.14
N SER A 401 10.31 -3.15 -22.98
CA SER A 401 10.67 -2.85 -24.36
C SER A 401 9.51 -3.05 -25.33
N SER A 402 8.47 -3.78 -24.91
CA SER A 402 7.35 -4.17 -25.75
C SER A 402 6.10 -3.32 -25.46
N GLU A 403 5.47 -2.80 -26.51
CA GLU A 403 4.26 -1.99 -26.36
C GLU A 403 3.10 -2.81 -25.73
N HIS A 404 2.96 -4.10 -26.07
CA HIS A 404 1.92 -4.94 -25.47
C HIS A 404 2.13 -5.11 -23.95
N GLU A 405 3.37 -5.34 -23.51
CA GLU A 405 3.70 -5.48 -22.08
C GLU A 405 3.45 -4.18 -21.32
N LYS A 406 3.79 -3.02 -21.92
CA LYS A 406 3.51 -1.71 -21.31
C LYS A 406 2.02 -1.52 -21.07
N LEU A 407 1.20 -1.84 -22.06
CA LEU A 407 -0.25 -1.73 -21.95
C LEU A 407 -0.82 -2.65 -20.85
N ILE A 408 -0.29 -3.87 -20.71
CA ILE A 408 -0.69 -4.79 -19.63
C ILE A 408 -0.33 -4.20 -18.27
N TYR A 409 0.91 -3.74 -18.09
CA TYR A 409 1.36 -3.22 -16.79
C TYR A 409 0.65 -1.91 -16.42
N GLU A 410 0.44 -1.03 -17.39
CA GLU A 410 -0.37 0.18 -17.21
C GLU A 410 -1.82 -0.17 -16.85
N GLY A 411 -2.39 -1.18 -17.51
CA GLY A 411 -3.73 -1.67 -17.21
C GLY A 411 -3.88 -2.21 -15.79
N TRP A 412 -2.91 -2.98 -15.29
CA TRP A 412 -2.89 -3.41 -13.88
C TRP A 412 -2.76 -2.24 -12.90
N ILE A 413 -1.92 -1.24 -13.20
CA ILE A 413 -1.79 -0.03 -12.37
C ILE A 413 -3.12 0.73 -12.33
N LEU A 414 -3.80 0.87 -13.47
CA LEU A 414 -5.09 1.54 -13.56
C LEU A 414 -6.18 0.77 -12.81
N TYR A 415 -6.19 -0.56 -12.93
CA TYR A 415 -7.11 -1.43 -12.19
C TYR A 415 -6.92 -1.28 -10.67
N ASP A 416 -5.68 -1.39 -10.19
CA ASP A 416 -5.35 -1.25 -8.77
C ASP A 416 -5.66 0.16 -8.21
N THR A 417 -5.75 1.17 -9.07
CA THR A 417 -6.08 2.56 -8.71
C THR A 417 -7.55 2.92 -8.95
N GLY A 418 -8.39 1.95 -9.31
CA GLY A 418 -9.84 2.13 -9.50
C GLY A 418 -10.28 2.60 -10.89
N HIS A 419 -9.35 2.85 -11.82
CA HIS A 419 -9.64 3.32 -13.19
C HIS A 419 -9.97 2.15 -14.12
N ARG A 420 -11.09 1.46 -13.85
CA ARG A 420 -11.46 0.17 -14.47
C ARG A 420 -11.69 0.26 -15.98
N GLU A 421 -12.38 1.29 -16.46
CA GLU A 421 -12.64 1.48 -17.90
C GLU A 421 -11.35 1.70 -18.69
N GLU A 422 -10.43 2.49 -18.14
CA GLU A 422 -9.13 2.71 -18.76
C GLU A 422 -8.30 1.43 -18.76
N ALA A 423 -8.31 0.66 -17.65
CA ALA A 423 -7.66 -0.63 -17.56
C ALA A 423 -8.17 -1.61 -18.63
N LEU A 424 -9.49 -1.67 -18.82
CA LEU A 424 -10.14 -2.47 -19.87
C LEU A 424 -9.63 -2.06 -21.27
N ALA A 425 -9.63 -0.77 -21.57
CA ALA A 425 -9.16 -0.26 -22.85
C ALA A 425 -7.68 -0.57 -23.11
N LYS A 426 -6.84 -0.59 -22.07
CA LYS A 426 -5.42 -1.00 -22.19
C LYS A 426 -5.29 -2.49 -22.48
N ALA A 427 -6.07 -3.34 -21.79
CA ALA A 427 -6.09 -4.78 -22.03
C ALA A 427 -6.50 -5.10 -23.48
N GLU A 428 -7.54 -4.45 -23.99
CA GLU A 428 -8.01 -4.61 -25.38
C GLU A 428 -6.95 -4.21 -26.40
N LYS A 429 -6.31 -3.04 -26.21
CA LYS A 429 -5.21 -2.60 -27.07
C LYS A 429 -4.04 -3.58 -27.03
N SER A 430 -3.73 -4.14 -25.87
CA SER A 430 -2.68 -5.16 -25.76
C SER A 430 -3.03 -6.42 -26.56
N ILE A 431 -4.25 -6.94 -26.43
CA ILE A 431 -4.71 -8.16 -27.13
C ILE A 431 -4.63 -7.97 -28.66
N LEU A 432 -4.94 -6.77 -29.16
CA LEU A 432 -4.84 -6.44 -30.59
C LEU A 432 -3.40 -6.49 -31.11
N ILE A 433 -2.41 -6.17 -30.26
CA ILE A 433 -0.99 -6.24 -30.62
C ILE A 433 -0.48 -7.67 -30.50
N GLN A 434 -0.71 -8.30 -29.34
CA GLN A 434 -0.26 -9.65 -29.05
C GLN A 434 -1.24 -10.33 -28.08
N ARG A 435 -1.74 -11.50 -28.51
CA ARG A 435 -2.51 -12.40 -27.67
C ARG A 435 -1.60 -13.03 -26.61
N SER A 436 -1.83 -12.71 -25.35
CA SER A 436 -1.10 -13.27 -24.21
C SER A 436 -2.04 -13.64 -23.08
N PHE A 437 -1.60 -14.57 -22.22
CA PHE A 437 -2.35 -14.94 -21.02
C PHE A 437 -2.66 -13.70 -20.18
N GLU A 438 -1.66 -12.86 -19.92
CA GLU A 438 -1.77 -11.69 -19.04
C GLU A 438 -2.78 -10.66 -19.55
N ALA A 439 -2.88 -10.46 -20.87
CA ALA A 439 -3.80 -9.49 -21.45
C ALA A 439 -5.26 -9.99 -21.38
N PHE A 440 -5.49 -11.27 -21.71
CA PHE A 440 -6.83 -11.88 -21.56
C PHE A 440 -7.25 -11.96 -20.10
N PHE A 441 -6.32 -12.33 -19.22
CA PHE A 441 -6.57 -12.45 -17.79
C PHE A 441 -6.91 -11.08 -17.17
N LEU A 442 -6.15 -10.02 -17.47
CA LEU A 442 -6.48 -8.65 -17.04
C LEU A 442 -7.87 -8.24 -17.54
N LYS A 443 -8.18 -8.48 -18.83
CA LYS A 443 -9.49 -8.14 -19.40
C LYS A 443 -10.63 -8.86 -18.67
N ALA A 444 -10.48 -10.17 -18.46
CA ALA A 444 -11.47 -10.97 -17.73
C ALA A 444 -11.66 -10.43 -16.31
N TYR A 445 -10.58 -10.15 -15.59
CA TYR A 445 -10.61 -9.64 -14.22
C TYR A 445 -11.30 -8.28 -14.10
N THR A 446 -11.00 -7.36 -15.02
CA THR A 446 -11.63 -6.03 -15.05
C THR A 446 -13.15 -6.11 -15.27
N LEU A 447 -13.62 -7.08 -16.06
CA LEU A 447 -15.02 -7.27 -16.41
C LEU A 447 -15.81 -7.99 -15.31
N THR A 448 -15.22 -8.99 -14.64
CA THR A 448 -15.87 -9.67 -13.51
C THR A 448 -16.21 -8.74 -12.36
N ASP A 449 -15.41 -7.68 -12.18
CA ASP A 449 -15.56 -6.73 -11.07
C ASP A 449 -16.59 -5.61 -11.38
N SER A 450 -17.02 -5.43 -12.63
CA SER A 450 -17.83 -4.28 -13.09
C SER A 450 -19.34 -4.54 -13.27
N ASN A 451 -19.91 -5.47 -12.50
CA ASN A 451 -21.31 -5.98 -12.50
C ASN A 451 -21.62 -7.00 -13.61
N LEU A 452 -22.03 -8.20 -13.16
CA LEU A 452 -22.37 -9.37 -13.98
C LEU A 452 -23.84 -9.31 -14.42
N ASP A 453 -24.09 -8.91 -15.67
CA ASP A 453 -25.25 -9.40 -16.39
C ASP A 453 -24.97 -10.84 -16.92
N PRO A 454 -26.01 -11.68 -17.17
CA PRO A 454 -25.81 -13.03 -17.69
C PRO A 454 -25.07 -13.08 -19.06
N GLU A 455 -25.12 -11.98 -19.82
CA GLU A 455 -24.42 -11.83 -21.10
C GLU A 455 -22.91 -11.60 -20.92
N SER A 456 -22.48 -10.81 -19.93
CA SER A 456 -21.05 -10.63 -19.61
C SER A 456 -20.41 -11.88 -19.03
N SER A 457 -21.12 -12.71 -18.26
CA SER A 457 -20.59 -14.00 -17.76
C SER A 457 -20.15 -14.92 -18.90
N SER A 458 -20.93 -14.97 -19.99
CA SER A 458 -20.60 -15.77 -21.18
C SER A 458 -19.35 -15.22 -21.90
N TYR A 459 -19.23 -13.90 -21.97
CA TYR A 459 -18.06 -13.25 -22.58
C TYR A 459 -16.78 -13.42 -21.73
N VAL A 460 -16.89 -13.35 -20.40
CA VAL A 460 -15.75 -13.59 -19.49
C VAL A 460 -15.28 -15.04 -19.58
N ILE A 461 -16.21 -16.01 -19.69
CA ILE A 461 -15.87 -17.42 -19.94
C ILE A 461 -14.99 -17.55 -21.19
N GLU A 462 -15.38 -16.94 -22.31
CA GLU A 462 -14.59 -16.97 -23.54
C GLU A 462 -13.18 -16.37 -23.35
N LEU A 463 -13.09 -15.26 -22.61
CA LEU A 463 -11.80 -14.62 -22.32
C LEU A 463 -10.89 -15.51 -21.46
N LEU A 464 -11.42 -16.19 -20.45
CA LEU A 464 -10.64 -17.10 -19.59
C LEU A 464 -10.22 -18.36 -20.35
N GLU A 465 -11.08 -18.91 -21.21
CA GLU A 465 -10.71 -20.02 -22.10
C GLU A 465 -9.57 -19.63 -23.05
N GLU A 466 -9.65 -18.44 -23.65
CA GLU A 466 -8.57 -17.90 -24.50
C GLU A 466 -7.29 -17.63 -23.72
N ALA A 467 -7.37 -17.18 -22.46
CA ALA A 467 -6.22 -17.07 -21.58
C ALA A 467 -5.55 -18.43 -21.39
N ILE A 468 -6.31 -19.49 -21.06
CA ILE A 468 -5.77 -20.83 -20.79
C ILE A 468 -5.11 -21.46 -22.04
N ARG A 469 -5.58 -21.11 -23.25
CA ARG A 469 -4.96 -21.53 -24.51
C ARG A 469 -3.59 -20.87 -24.76
N CYS A 470 -3.33 -19.71 -24.15
CA CYS A 470 -2.04 -19.04 -24.26
C CYS A 470 -0.94 -19.77 -23.45
N PRO A 471 0.35 -19.62 -23.81
CA PRO A 471 1.47 -20.08 -22.98
C PRO A 471 1.45 -19.35 -21.64
N SER A 472 1.45 -20.10 -20.53
CA SER A 472 1.49 -19.59 -19.16
C SER A 472 1.87 -20.72 -18.20
N ASP A 473 2.25 -20.41 -16.96
CA ASP A 473 2.55 -21.40 -15.95
C ASP A 473 1.27 -22.09 -15.42
N GLY A 474 1.44 -23.30 -14.87
CA GLY A 474 0.32 -24.12 -14.40
C GLY A 474 -0.50 -23.47 -13.27
N ILE A 475 0.10 -22.57 -12.49
CA ILE A 475 -0.59 -21.90 -11.38
C ILE A 475 -1.49 -20.79 -11.89
N ARG A 476 -1.03 -19.98 -12.83
CA ARG A 476 -1.85 -18.97 -13.49
C ARG A 476 -2.98 -19.60 -14.27
N LYS A 477 -2.72 -20.71 -14.97
CA LYS A 477 -3.78 -21.49 -15.62
C LYS A 477 -4.76 -22.06 -14.59
N GLY A 478 -4.27 -22.55 -13.44
CA GLY A 478 -5.11 -22.94 -12.32
C GLY A 478 -6.00 -21.81 -11.79
N GLN A 479 -5.46 -20.59 -11.64
CA GLN A 479 -6.25 -19.40 -11.25
C GLN A 479 -7.34 -19.08 -12.27
N ALA A 480 -7.01 -19.10 -13.57
CA ALA A 480 -7.99 -18.89 -14.62
C ALA A 480 -9.07 -19.99 -14.63
N LEU A 481 -8.69 -21.25 -14.41
CA LEU A 481 -9.63 -22.38 -14.29
C LEU A 481 -10.52 -22.28 -13.06
N ASN A 482 -10.02 -21.77 -11.92
CA ASN A 482 -10.86 -21.55 -10.75
C ASN A 482 -11.94 -20.50 -11.04
N ASN A 483 -11.51 -19.33 -11.53
CA ASN A 483 -12.42 -18.24 -11.85
C ASN A 483 -13.47 -18.70 -12.87
N LEU A 484 -13.06 -19.51 -13.83
CA LEU A 484 -13.96 -20.13 -14.81
C LEU A 484 -14.95 -21.09 -14.15
N GLY A 485 -14.49 -21.93 -13.21
CA GLY A 485 -15.33 -22.83 -12.41
C GLY A 485 -16.40 -22.07 -11.60
N THR A 486 -16.01 -21.00 -10.91
CA THR A 486 -16.94 -20.13 -10.16
C THR A 486 -18.04 -19.57 -11.08
N ILE A 487 -17.67 -19.01 -12.23
CA ILE A 487 -18.64 -18.45 -13.17
C ILE A 487 -19.58 -19.54 -13.73
N TYR A 488 -19.09 -20.77 -13.93
CA TYR A 488 -19.94 -21.89 -14.33
C TYR A 488 -20.90 -22.34 -13.24
N VAL A 489 -20.50 -22.33 -11.96
CA VAL A 489 -21.39 -22.57 -10.82
C VAL A 489 -22.50 -21.52 -10.78
N ASP A 490 -22.14 -20.24 -10.87
CA ASP A 490 -23.09 -19.12 -10.86
C ASP A 490 -24.06 -19.18 -12.07
N SER A 491 -23.60 -19.74 -13.19
CA SER A 491 -24.40 -19.97 -14.40
C SER A 491 -25.21 -21.29 -14.39
N GLY A 492 -25.15 -22.07 -13.31
CA GLY A 492 -25.84 -23.36 -13.17
C GLY A 492 -25.27 -24.51 -14.03
N LYS A 493 -24.07 -24.34 -14.60
CA LYS A 493 -23.41 -25.32 -15.48
C LYS A 493 -22.45 -26.23 -14.68
N LEU A 494 -23.03 -27.04 -13.81
CA LEU A 494 -22.29 -27.81 -12.80
C LEU A 494 -21.29 -28.81 -13.39
N ASP A 495 -21.61 -29.49 -14.50
CA ASP A 495 -20.68 -30.44 -15.14
C ASP A 495 -19.41 -29.76 -15.68
N GLN A 496 -19.55 -28.53 -16.18
CA GLN A 496 -18.43 -27.75 -16.69
C GLN A 496 -17.58 -27.19 -15.54
N ALA A 497 -18.23 -26.77 -14.45
CA ALA A 497 -17.57 -26.38 -13.22
C ALA A 497 -16.76 -27.54 -12.64
N GLU A 498 -17.35 -28.74 -12.54
CA GLU A 498 -16.66 -29.95 -12.05
C GLU A 498 -15.42 -30.28 -12.90
N ASN A 499 -15.53 -30.22 -14.23
CA ASN A 499 -14.38 -30.41 -15.10
C ASN A 499 -13.30 -29.32 -14.92
N CYS A 500 -13.69 -28.06 -14.73
CA CYS A 500 -12.73 -26.99 -14.44
C CYS A 500 -12.02 -27.21 -13.11
N HIS A 501 -12.76 -27.55 -12.06
CA HIS A 501 -12.20 -27.86 -10.75
C HIS A 501 -11.34 -29.12 -10.78
N MET A 502 -11.72 -30.18 -11.51
CA MET A 502 -10.89 -31.38 -11.68
C MET A 502 -9.58 -31.10 -12.41
N ASN A 503 -9.61 -30.34 -13.51
CA ASN A 503 -8.39 -29.95 -14.22
C ASN A 503 -7.49 -29.05 -13.36
N ALA A 504 -8.11 -28.19 -12.56
CA ALA A 504 -7.40 -27.36 -11.61
C ALA A 504 -6.88 -28.16 -10.39
N LEU A 505 -7.56 -29.25 -10.00
CA LEU A 505 -7.14 -30.20 -8.98
C LEU A 505 -6.00 -31.11 -9.45
N GLU A 506 -5.98 -31.47 -10.73
CA GLU A 506 -4.83 -32.18 -11.31
C GLU A 506 -3.58 -31.29 -11.33
N LEU A 507 -3.77 -29.98 -11.53
CA LEU A 507 -2.74 -28.95 -11.29
C LEU A 507 -2.45 -28.76 -9.79
N SER A 508 -3.42 -28.97 -8.89
CA SER A 508 -3.27 -28.85 -7.43
C SER A 508 -2.54 -30.03 -6.78
N LYS A 509 -2.48 -31.21 -7.41
CA LYS A 509 -1.58 -32.30 -6.97
C LYS A 509 -0.09 -31.89 -6.96
N LEU A 510 0.27 -30.82 -7.67
CA LEU A 510 1.58 -30.16 -7.55
C LEU A 510 1.70 -29.29 -6.28
N ILE A 511 0.59 -28.71 -5.82
CA ILE A 511 0.47 -27.94 -4.57
C ILE A 511 0.58 -28.85 -3.34
N GLU A 512 0.21 -30.13 -3.40
CA GLU A 512 0.37 -31.06 -2.25
C GLU A 512 1.84 -31.25 -1.81
N LYS A 513 2.81 -30.88 -2.66
CA LYS A 513 4.23 -30.83 -2.28
C LYS A 513 4.58 -29.63 -1.38
N ALA A 514 3.70 -28.62 -1.31
CA ALA A 514 3.82 -27.44 -0.45
C ALA A 514 3.39 -27.78 0.99
N ARG A 515 4.34 -28.16 1.84
CA ARG A 515 4.04 -28.47 3.25
C ARG A 515 3.66 -27.20 4.02
N ASN A 516 2.51 -27.21 4.70
CA ASN A 516 2.15 -26.29 5.80
C ASN A 516 2.14 -24.79 5.48
N ASN A 517 1.74 -24.37 4.27
CA ASN A 517 1.55 -22.96 3.93
C ASN A 517 0.06 -22.62 3.78
N ALA A 518 -0.42 -21.60 4.49
CA ALA A 518 -1.81 -21.13 4.41
C ALA A 518 -2.24 -20.81 2.98
N SER A 519 -1.34 -20.20 2.20
CA SER A 519 -1.58 -19.90 0.80
C SER A 519 -1.75 -21.13 -0.07
N ALA A 520 -1.06 -22.23 0.25
CA ALA A 520 -1.22 -23.49 -0.45
C ALA A 520 -2.55 -24.15 -0.12
N TYR A 521 -2.95 -24.13 1.16
CA TYR A 521 -4.24 -24.66 1.61
C TYR A 521 -5.41 -23.86 1.05
N GLU A 522 -5.38 -22.53 1.11
CA GLU A 522 -6.40 -21.68 0.48
C GLU A 522 -6.43 -21.87 -1.04
N LYS A 523 -5.27 -21.94 -1.68
CA LYS A 523 -5.22 -22.20 -3.11
C LYS A 523 -5.77 -23.58 -3.43
N ARG A 524 -5.54 -24.58 -2.59
CA ARG A 524 -6.06 -25.94 -2.78
C ARG A 524 -7.57 -26.02 -2.53
N SER A 525 -8.08 -25.27 -1.55
CA SER A 525 -9.53 -25.22 -1.26
C SER A 525 -10.36 -24.67 -2.40
N GLU A 526 -9.78 -23.83 -3.26
CA GLU A 526 -10.42 -23.38 -4.50
C GLU A 526 -10.66 -24.53 -5.50
N PHE A 527 -10.05 -25.70 -5.30
CA PHE A 527 -10.03 -26.79 -6.28
C PHE A 527 -10.57 -28.13 -5.79
N CYS A 528 -10.86 -28.30 -4.49
CA CYS A 528 -11.31 -29.57 -3.91
C CYS A 528 -12.81 -29.55 -3.56
N ASP A 529 -13.37 -30.72 -3.24
CA ASP A 529 -14.78 -30.85 -2.85
C ASP A 529 -15.08 -30.06 -1.56
N HIS A 530 -16.37 -29.82 -1.29
CA HIS A 530 -16.80 -28.94 -0.21
C HIS A 530 -16.24 -29.31 1.18
N ASP A 531 -16.14 -30.61 1.48
CA ASP A 531 -15.59 -31.10 2.74
C ASP A 531 -14.07 -30.93 2.83
N MET A 532 -13.33 -31.19 1.74
CA MET A 532 -11.90 -30.91 1.68
C MET A 532 -11.60 -29.42 1.65
N ALA A 533 -12.39 -28.61 0.94
CA ALA A 533 -12.26 -27.16 0.87
C ALA A 533 -12.44 -26.54 2.24
N LYS A 534 -13.44 -26.99 3.01
CA LYS A 534 -13.64 -26.55 4.39
C LYS A 534 -12.47 -26.93 5.29
N ASN A 535 -11.95 -28.15 5.18
CA ASN A 535 -10.78 -28.59 5.96
C ASN A 535 -9.53 -27.79 5.58
N ASP A 536 -9.33 -27.53 4.29
CA ASP A 536 -8.22 -26.75 3.79
C ASP A 536 -8.34 -25.28 4.18
N LEU A 537 -9.52 -24.69 4.15
CA LEU A 537 -9.76 -23.32 4.59
C LEU A 537 -9.64 -23.18 6.10
N ASN A 538 -10.08 -24.18 6.88
CA ASN A 538 -9.80 -24.23 8.31
C ASN A 538 -8.29 -24.28 8.56
N MET A 539 -7.55 -25.11 7.83
CA MET A 539 -6.11 -25.18 7.93
C MET A 539 -5.45 -23.88 7.44
N ALA A 540 -5.97 -23.22 6.40
CA ALA A 540 -5.50 -21.93 5.91
C ALA A 540 -5.75 -20.83 6.94
N ALA A 541 -6.91 -20.81 7.57
CA ALA A 541 -7.25 -19.90 8.67
C ALA A 541 -6.42 -20.17 9.93
N GLU A 542 -6.06 -21.42 10.22
CA GLU A 542 -5.12 -21.76 11.30
C GLU A 542 -3.69 -21.32 10.98
N LEU A 543 -3.28 -21.46 9.71
CA LEU A 543 -1.93 -21.14 9.27
C LEU A 543 -1.71 -19.64 9.02
N ASP A 544 -2.73 -18.92 8.53
CA ASP A 544 -2.78 -17.46 8.31
C ASP A 544 -4.19 -16.89 8.60
N PRO A 545 -4.47 -16.58 9.89
CA PRO A 545 -5.73 -15.99 10.32
C PRO A 545 -6.09 -14.61 9.74
N LEU A 546 -5.21 -13.96 8.98
CA LEU A 546 -5.53 -12.64 8.37
C LEU A 546 -6.24 -12.75 7.03
N ARG A 547 -6.28 -13.95 6.47
CA ARG A 547 -6.91 -14.15 5.17
C ARG A 547 -8.41 -14.07 5.33
N ALA A 548 -9.01 -13.08 4.70
CA ALA A 548 -10.46 -12.90 4.72
C ALA A 548 -11.17 -14.07 4.02
N TYR A 549 -10.57 -14.61 2.94
CA TYR A 549 -11.20 -15.62 2.10
C TYR A 549 -11.62 -16.90 2.87
N PRO A 550 -10.76 -17.53 3.70
CA PRO A 550 -11.17 -18.65 4.56
C PRO A 550 -12.44 -18.41 5.37
N TYR A 551 -12.50 -17.32 6.13
CA TYR A 551 -13.64 -17.03 7.00
C TYR A 551 -14.89 -16.65 6.20
N SER A 552 -14.74 -15.87 5.13
CA SER A 552 -15.85 -15.51 4.24
C SER A 552 -16.45 -16.73 3.57
N TYR A 553 -15.61 -17.67 3.12
CA TYR A 553 -16.08 -18.90 2.49
C TYR A 553 -16.77 -19.82 3.52
N ILE A 554 -16.15 -20.07 4.68
CA ILE A 554 -16.77 -20.90 5.73
C ILE A 554 -18.10 -20.30 6.18
N ALA A 555 -18.19 -18.98 6.30
CA ALA A 555 -19.44 -18.33 6.66
C ALA A 555 -20.51 -18.40 5.56
N ALA A 556 -20.12 -18.29 4.28
CA ALA A 556 -21.05 -18.52 3.16
C ALA A 556 -21.60 -19.95 3.20
N VAL A 557 -20.74 -20.94 3.44
CA VAL A 557 -21.13 -22.33 3.63
C VAL A 557 -22.09 -22.50 4.82
N LEU A 558 -21.80 -21.84 5.96
CA LEU A 558 -22.67 -21.86 7.12
C LEU A 558 -24.01 -21.16 6.87
N MET A 559 -24.04 -20.14 6.01
CA MET A 559 -25.27 -19.49 5.57
C MET A 559 -26.11 -20.41 4.68
N ASP A 560 -25.50 -21.14 3.75
CA ASP A 560 -26.17 -22.16 2.93
C ASP A 560 -26.73 -23.31 3.79
N ASP A 561 -26.03 -23.66 4.87
CA ASP A 561 -26.48 -24.62 5.90
C ASP A 561 -27.53 -24.04 6.89
N GLN A 562 -28.02 -22.81 6.68
CA GLN A 562 -28.96 -22.08 7.56
C GLN A 562 -28.46 -21.83 9.00
N LYS A 563 -27.15 -21.75 9.20
CA LYS A 563 -26.48 -21.50 10.49
C LYS A 563 -25.96 -20.06 10.58
N GLU A 564 -26.87 -19.09 10.47
CA GLU A 564 -26.54 -17.66 10.42
C GLU A 564 -25.72 -17.17 11.63
N THR A 565 -26.00 -17.66 12.84
CA THR A 565 -25.26 -17.25 14.04
C THR A 565 -23.80 -17.70 14.02
N GLU A 566 -23.53 -18.92 13.53
CA GLU A 566 -22.17 -19.45 13.38
C GLU A 566 -21.44 -18.72 12.23
N ALA A 567 -22.15 -18.40 11.14
CA ALA A 567 -21.60 -17.63 10.03
C ALA A 567 -21.16 -16.22 10.45
N ILE A 568 -21.98 -15.53 11.26
CA ILE A 568 -21.66 -14.21 11.81
C ILE A 568 -20.45 -14.30 12.74
N GLU A 569 -20.38 -15.33 13.59
CA GLU A 569 -19.23 -15.55 14.46
C GLU A 569 -17.95 -15.82 13.65
N GLU A 570 -18.04 -16.58 12.55
CA GLU A 570 -16.90 -16.91 11.70
C GLU A 570 -16.37 -15.70 10.91
N ILE A 571 -17.25 -14.92 10.27
CA ILE A 571 -16.86 -13.65 9.61
C ILE A 571 -16.30 -12.65 10.62
N SER A 572 -16.81 -12.63 11.85
CA SER A 572 -16.30 -11.77 12.91
C SER A 572 -14.85 -12.10 13.28
N LYS A 573 -14.39 -13.35 13.08
CA LYS A 573 -12.97 -13.71 13.25
C LYS A 573 -12.09 -13.02 12.22
N ALA A 574 -12.47 -12.96 10.94
CA ALA A 574 -11.73 -12.19 9.92
C ALA A 574 -11.63 -10.70 10.26
N ILE A 575 -12.73 -10.13 10.79
CA ILE A 575 -12.80 -8.72 11.17
C ILE A 575 -11.93 -8.43 12.40
N ALA A 576 -11.78 -9.39 13.33
CA ALA A 576 -10.94 -9.24 14.51
C ALA A 576 -9.44 -9.11 14.18
N PHE A 577 -9.00 -9.54 13.00
CA PHE A 577 -7.59 -9.53 12.59
C PHE A 577 -7.23 -8.39 11.61
N LYS A 578 -8.19 -7.74 10.95
CA LYS A 578 -7.93 -6.53 10.15
C LYS A 578 -7.47 -5.38 11.07
N PRO A 579 -6.34 -4.69 10.80
CA PRO A 579 -6.01 -3.46 11.50
C PRO A 579 -7.00 -2.37 11.08
N ASP A 580 -7.93 -2.03 11.97
CA ASP A 580 -8.84 -0.88 11.95
C ASP A 580 -9.25 -0.38 10.54
N GLU A 581 -10.14 -1.12 9.88
CA GLU A 581 -11.34 -0.47 9.33
C GLU A 581 -12.44 -0.68 10.37
N SER A 582 -12.49 0.26 11.30
CA SER A 582 -13.39 0.26 12.45
C SER A 582 -14.86 0.19 11.98
N ILE A 583 -15.46 -1.01 12.08
CA ILE A 583 -16.89 -1.12 12.33
C ILE A 583 -17.10 -0.74 13.79
N GLY A 584 -17.72 0.41 14.04
CA GLY A 584 -18.27 0.71 15.35
C GLY A 584 -18.33 2.17 15.77
N ASN A 585 -17.97 3.14 14.92
CA ASN A 585 -18.24 4.54 15.23
C ASN A 585 -19.02 5.19 14.09
N LEU A 586 -20.29 5.53 14.36
CA LEU A 586 -21.15 6.25 13.43
C LEU A 586 -20.49 7.56 12.95
N SER A 587 -19.64 8.14 13.79
CA SER A 587 -18.83 9.33 13.49
C SER A 587 -17.65 9.07 12.55
N SER A 588 -17.05 7.86 12.51
CA SER A 588 -16.03 7.52 11.52
C SER A 588 -16.67 7.17 10.18
N ALA A 589 -17.79 6.43 10.20
CA ALA A 589 -18.56 6.14 8.98
C ALA A 589 -19.04 7.43 8.29
N LEU A 590 -19.54 8.41 9.04
CA LEU A 590 -19.86 9.74 8.50
C LEU A 590 -18.62 10.45 7.93
N ARG A 591 -17.47 10.39 8.61
CA ARG A 591 -16.24 11.03 8.16
C ARG A 591 -15.65 10.39 6.90
N ASP A 592 -15.79 9.07 6.78
CA ASP A 592 -15.31 8.31 5.63
C ASP A 592 -16.27 8.49 4.44
N CYS A 593 -17.58 8.57 4.68
CA CYS A 593 -18.56 8.99 3.68
C CYS A 593 -18.34 10.44 3.23
N GLU A 594 -18.06 11.37 4.14
CA GLU A 594 -17.72 12.76 3.81
C GLU A 594 -16.42 12.84 2.99
N ALA A 595 -15.40 12.05 3.34
CA ALA A 595 -14.16 11.98 2.59
C ALA A 595 -14.38 11.41 1.18
N ALA A 596 -15.24 10.39 1.05
CA ALA A 596 -15.62 9.81 -0.24
C ALA A 596 -16.47 10.77 -1.10
N LEU A 597 -17.45 11.47 -0.51
CA LEU A 597 -18.28 12.48 -1.21
C LEU A 597 -17.49 13.74 -1.58
N CYS A 598 -16.39 14.04 -0.89
CA CYS A 598 -15.45 15.08 -1.31
C CYS A 598 -14.68 14.71 -2.60
N LEU A 599 -14.53 13.41 -2.88
CA LEU A 599 -13.86 12.90 -4.07
C LEU A 599 -14.85 12.72 -5.22
N GLU A 600 -16.05 12.20 -4.93
CA GLU A 600 -17.14 12.03 -5.89
C GLU A 600 -18.49 12.50 -5.29
N PRO A 601 -18.91 13.74 -5.58
CA PRO A 601 -20.10 14.34 -4.95
C PRO A 601 -21.42 13.64 -5.27
N ASP A 602 -21.49 12.89 -6.38
CA ASP A 602 -22.71 12.29 -6.92
C ASP A 602 -22.79 10.76 -6.72
N HIS A 603 -21.92 10.17 -5.89
CA HIS A 603 -21.87 8.72 -5.67
C HIS A 603 -23.07 8.24 -4.82
N ILE A 604 -24.07 7.66 -5.48
CA ILE A 604 -25.40 7.34 -4.92
C ILE A 604 -25.32 6.47 -3.66
N ASP A 605 -24.47 5.45 -3.65
CA ASP A 605 -24.37 4.53 -2.50
C ASP A 605 -23.70 5.18 -1.29
N THR A 606 -22.77 6.11 -1.52
CA THR A 606 -22.11 6.86 -0.44
C THR A 606 -23.06 7.92 0.12
N ILE A 607 -23.91 8.52 -0.72
CA ILE A 607 -24.99 9.41 -0.27
C ILE A 607 -26.02 8.64 0.56
N ASP A 608 -26.45 7.44 0.13
CA ASP A 608 -27.38 6.60 0.89
C ASP A 608 -26.78 6.18 2.24
N LEU A 609 -25.52 5.73 2.24
CA LEU A 609 -24.79 5.35 3.44
C LEU A 609 -24.59 6.54 4.40
N TYR A 610 -24.26 7.73 3.86
CA TYR A 610 -24.14 8.98 4.61
C TYR A 610 -25.46 9.37 5.27
N ASN A 611 -26.57 9.34 4.51
CA ASN A 611 -27.90 9.69 5.03
C ASN A 611 -28.37 8.71 6.11
N ARG A 612 -28.15 7.40 5.91
CA ARG A 612 -28.48 6.37 6.90
C ARG A 612 -27.65 6.50 8.18
N ALA A 613 -26.36 6.80 8.05
CA ALA A 613 -25.48 7.06 9.18
C ALA A 613 -25.85 8.36 9.91
N GLN A 614 -26.31 9.38 9.19
CA GLN A 614 -26.76 10.66 9.73
C GLN A 614 -28.09 10.52 10.50
N ASP A 615 -29.06 9.79 9.95
CA ASP A 615 -30.37 9.55 10.59
C ASP A 615 -30.22 8.75 11.90
N GLN A 616 -29.33 7.75 11.91
CA GLN A 616 -29.00 6.98 13.11
C GLN A 616 -28.25 7.81 14.17
N ALA A 617 -27.54 8.87 13.76
CA ALA A 617 -26.84 9.78 14.68
C ALA A 617 -27.81 10.73 15.40
N ILE A 618 -28.94 11.05 14.75
CA ILE A 618 -29.92 12.02 15.23
C ILE A 618 -30.98 11.35 16.13
N ASN A 619 -31.31 10.07 15.91
CA ASN A 619 -32.32 9.33 16.70
C ASN A 619 -31.79 7.99 17.25
N PRO A 620 -31.02 7.98 18.35
CA PRO A 620 -30.48 6.75 18.95
C PRO A 620 -31.50 5.88 19.72
N GLN A 621 -32.81 6.16 19.64
CA GLN A 621 -33.86 5.51 20.46
C GLN A 621 -34.98 4.81 19.67
N GLN A 622 -34.72 4.28 18.48
CA GLN A 622 -35.64 3.31 17.86
C GLN A 622 -34.90 2.00 17.56
N ILE A 623 -34.83 1.14 18.58
CA ILE A 623 -34.84 -0.31 18.44
C ILE A 623 -35.89 -0.83 19.42
#